data_AF-A0A0C9RRT5-F1
#
_entry.id   AF-A0A0C9RRT5-F1
#
_cell.length_a   1.000
_cell.length_b   1.000
_cell.length_c   1.000
_cell.angle_alpha   90.00
_cell.angle_beta   90.00
_cell.angle_gamma   90.00
#
_symmetry.space_group_name_H-M   'P 1'
#
loop_
_entity.id
_entity.type
_entity.pdbx_description
1 polymer ?
#
loop_
_entity_poly.entity_id
_entity_poly.type
_entity_poly.pdbx_seq_one_letter_code
_entity_poly.pdbx_strand_id
1 'polypeptide(L)'
;MTHVFAPSTGSFCYKSGHNLEPEFNTQMLVDMFTVYLFAWSLLLTAACAAPAEGCDKAKCKGPLKFYEELFCEPVYKNEKDCCPYKYNCENLKNRSTEKCYFKGHEYKIGDQLREEDANPCDIACYCRESLGSAGFTCAVVDCFAQARPGCYLSRKSSDCCPGPEICPGPDEDWPTCEVDGKIYNASDYFQPSGEPDKDCYCGPGYKGENVEPFCKSRKSWSCGTELRSAYEIQNNCPPVFYSSQSPQEDCAVAFRCQNDKDEVINSEEHPDVVEAKSAGEDTDVCKFGNLTMKLGQELNKETDYSSVCVRCICEVPPVPTCQRLPDDVCDVTQHPKFN
;
A
#
# COMPACT_ATOMS: atom_id res chain seq x y z
N MET A 1 -59.94 -11.33 -7.48
CA MET A 1 -60.50 -12.20 -6.42
C MET A 1 -59.78 -11.85 -5.13
N THR A 2 -60.50 -11.18 -4.25
CA THR A 2 -60.03 -10.59 -2.98
C THR A 2 -60.04 -11.64 -1.88
N HIS A 3 -58.94 -11.76 -1.14
CA HIS A 3 -58.86 -12.58 0.07
C HIS A 3 -59.11 -11.73 1.32
N VAL A 4 -59.86 -12.33 2.26
CA VAL A 4 -60.35 -11.77 3.53
C VAL A 4 -59.76 -12.60 4.69
N PHE A 5 -59.25 -11.88 5.70
CA PHE A 5 -59.15 -12.13 7.16
C PHE A 5 -59.08 -13.56 7.74
N ALA A 6 -57.94 -13.86 8.40
CA ALA A 6 -57.69 -13.93 9.87
C ALA A 6 -58.59 -14.81 10.81
N PRO A 7 -58.26 -15.01 12.12
CA PRO A 7 -57.77 -16.29 12.68
C PRO A 7 -58.55 -16.81 13.92
N SER A 8 -58.26 -18.02 14.43
CA SER A 8 -58.73 -18.49 15.76
C SER A 8 -57.88 -19.68 16.28
N THR A 9 -57.02 -19.52 17.30
CA THR A 9 -57.22 -19.79 18.76
C THR A 9 -57.22 -21.25 19.24
N GLY A 10 -56.52 -21.50 20.36
CA GLY A 10 -56.69 -22.65 21.27
C GLY A 10 -55.50 -23.63 21.26
N SER A 11 -54.48 -23.60 22.14
CA SER A 11 -54.39 -23.69 23.60
C SER A 11 -54.87 -25.00 24.26
N PHE A 12 -53.89 -25.70 24.85
CA PHE A 12 -53.89 -26.57 26.05
C PHE A 12 -54.74 -27.86 26.08
N CYS A 13 -54.11 -29.01 26.36
CA CYS A 13 -54.02 -29.52 27.74
C CYS A 13 -53.25 -30.85 27.88
N TYR A 14 -52.61 -30.95 29.04
CA TYR A 14 -51.85 -32.05 29.63
C TYR A 14 -52.62 -33.37 29.76
N LYS A 15 -51.89 -34.49 29.73
CA LYS A 15 -52.22 -35.67 30.56
C LYS A 15 -50.96 -36.43 31.00
N SER A 16 -50.82 -36.50 32.31
CA SER A 16 -49.85 -37.27 33.08
C SER A 16 -49.96 -38.78 32.85
N GLY A 17 -48.86 -39.51 33.06
CA GLY A 17 -48.95 -40.94 33.35
C GLY A 17 -47.64 -41.72 33.35
N HIS A 18 -47.08 -41.86 34.55
CA HIS A 18 -46.34 -43.02 35.06
C HIS A 18 -44.88 -43.31 34.66
N ASN A 19 -44.08 -43.29 35.73
CA ASN A 19 -42.71 -43.76 35.91
C ASN A 19 -42.48 -45.20 35.43
N LEU A 20 -41.38 -45.38 34.71
CA LEU A 20 -40.54 -46.57 34.68
C LEU A 20 -39.09 -46.06 34.59
N GLU A 21 -38.29 -46.27 35.64
CA GLU A 21 -36.82 -46.15 35.56
C GLU A 21 -36.30 -47.19 34.54
N PRO A 22 -35.22 -46.87 33.80
CA PRO A 22 -33.98 -47.56 34.13
C PRO A 22 -32.68 -46.78 33.87
N GLU A 23 -31.70 -47.14 34.71
CA GLU A 23 -30.28 -47.34 34.40
C GLU A 23 -29.45 -46.18 33.83
N PHE A 24 -28.71 -45.54 34.75
CA PHE A 24 -27.59 -44.65 34.45
C PHE A 24 -26.45 -45.45 33.81
N ASN A 25 -26.27 -45.28 32.49
CA ASN A 25 -25.16 -45.85 31.74
C ASN A 25 -23.95 -44.90 31.76
N THR A 26 -22.96 -45.22 32.59
CA THR A 26 -21.75 -44.42 32.82
C THR A 26 -20.81 -44.31 31.61
N GLN A 27 -21.05 -45.07 30.54
CA GLN A 27 -20.23 -45.08 29.33
C GLN A 27 -20.43 -43.82 28.47
N MET A 28 -21.64 -43.23 28.49
CA MET A 28 -22.01 -42.11 27.61
C MET A 28 -21.41 -40.77 28.04
N LEU A 29 -21.00 -40.64 29.31
CA LEU A 29 -20.29 -39.46 29.81
C LEU A 29 -18.83 -39.44 29.34
N VAL A 30 -18.17 -40.61 29.27
CA VAL A 30 -16.75 -40.69 28.88
C VAL A 30 -16.55 -40.30 27.41
N ASP A 31 -17.50 -40.66 26.55
CA ASP A 31 -17.45 -40.33 25.11
C ASP A 31 -17.79 -38.86 24.80
N MET A 32 -18.57 -38.19 25.66
CA MET A 32 -18.86 -36.75 25.52
C MET A 32 -17.68 -35.88 25.96
N PHE A 33 -16.87 -36.34 26.92
CA PHE A 33 -15.67 -35.64 27.39
C PHE A 33 -14.49 -35.78 26.42
N THR A 34 -14.33 -36.92 25.75
CA THR A 34 -13.26 -37.11 24.75
C THR A 34 -13.48 -36.29 23.48
N VAL A 35 -14.73 -36.16 23.00
CA VAL A 35 -15.03 -35.29 21.84
C VAL A 35 -14.80 -33.81 22.16
N TYR A 36 -15.09 -33.35 23.40
CA TYR A 36 -14.81 -31.97 23.82
C TYR A 36 -13.32 -31.66 23.91
N LEU A 37 -12.50 -32.61 24.38
CA LEU A 37 -11.04 -32.45 24.45
C LEU A 37 -10.38 -32.42 23.05
N PHE A 38 -10.89 -33.19 22.09
CA PHE A 38 -10.40 -33.14 20.71
C PHE A 38 -10.87 -31.89 19.94
N ALA A 39 -12.07 -31.36 20.24
CA ALA A 39 -12.55 -30.11 19.64
C ALA A 39 -11.78 -28.87 20.13
N TRP A 40 -11.16 -28.92 21.31
CA TRP A 40 -10.31 -27.85 21.84
C TRP A 40 -8.85 -27.95 21.39
N SER A 41 -8.45 -29.08 20.80
CA SER A 41 -7.08 -29.30 20.30
C SER A 41 -6.85 -28.80 18.87
N LEU A 42 -7.90 -28.33 18.19
CA LEU A 42 -7.86 -27.81 16.81
C LEU A 42 -8.05 -26.29 16.71
N LEU A 43 -8.07 -25.58 17.85
CA LEU A 43 -7.74 -24.15 17.90
C LEU A 43 -6.21 -24.02 17.88
N LEU A 44 -5.60 -24.44 16.78
CA LEU A 44 -4.29 -23.97 16.37
C LEU A 44 -4.38 -22.46 16.27
N THR A 45 -3.81 -21.83 17.29
CA THR A 45 -3.55 -20.41 17.41
C THR A 45 -2.92 -19.88 16.11
N ALA A 46 -3.73 -19.33 15.22
CA ALA A 46 -3.29 -18.20 14.42
C ALA A 46 -3.11 -17.05 15.41
N ALA A 47 -1.97 -17.04 16.11
CA ALA A 47 -1.52 -15.88 16.83
C ALA A 47 -1.20 -14.83 15.74
N CYS A 48 -2.20 -14.02 15.39
CA CYS A 48 -1.91 -12.69 14.88
C CYS A 48 -1.04 -12.04 15.95
N ALA A 49 0.26 -11.94 15.69
CA ALA A 49 1.15 -11.14 16.52
C ALA A 49 0.51 -9.76 16.58
N ALA A 50 -0.03 -9.39 17.74
CA ALA A 50 -0.43 -8.03 17.98
C ALA A 50 0.81 -7.16 17.76
N PRO A 51 0.73 -6.06 16.99
CA PRO A 51 1.86 -5.17 16.84
C PRO A 51 2.32 -4.76 18.24
N ALA A 52 3.62 -4.90 18.52
CA ALA A 52 4.19 -4.49 19.80
C ALA A 52 3.74 -3.05 20.09
N GLU A 53 3.07 -2.83 21.24
CA GLU A 53 2.65 -1.49 21.65
C GLU A 53 3.86 -0.55 21.61
N GLY A 54 3.78 0.51 20.80
CA GLY A 54 4.87 1.49 20.63
C GLY A 54 5.82 1.25 19.45
N CYS A 55 5.54 0.32 18.54
CA CYS A 55 6.33 0.15 17.32
C CYS A 55 6.04 1.26 16.29
N ASP A 56 7.04 2.11 16.05
CA ASP A 56 7.03 3.17 15.05
C ASP A 56 7.78 2.71 13.78
N LYS A 57 7.05 2.16 12.81
CA LYS A 57 7.60 1.66 11.54
C LYS A 57 8.33 2.74 10.73
N ALA A 58 8.04 4.02 10.94
CA ALA A 58 8.70 5.12 10.24
C ALA A 58 10.20 5.23 10.57
N LYS A 59 10.65 4.58 11.67
CA LYS A 59 12.06 4.50 12.06
C LYS A 59 12.80 3.28 11.50
N CYS A 60 12.08 2.38 10.83
CA CYS A 60 12.69 1.22 10.22
C CYS A 60 13.48 1.61 8.98
N LYS A 61 14.43 0.75 8.60
CA LYS A 61 15.19 0.90 7.35
C LYS A 61 14.46 0.23 6.20
N GLY A 62 14.91 0.50 4.97
CA GLY A 62 14.40 -0.18 3.78
C GLY A 62 13.19 0.49 3.14
N PRO A 63 12.86 0.10 1.90
CA PRO A 63 11.71 0.63 1.16
C PRO A 63 10.41 -0.10 1.55
N LEU A 64 9.96 0.04 2.80
CA LEU A 64 8.89 -0.80 3.34
C LEU A 64 7.57 -0.63 2.61
N LYS A 65 7.21 0.61 2.25
CA LYS A 65 5.98 0.89 1.49
C LYS A 65 5.96 0.17 0.14
N PHE A 66 7.11 0.09 -0.53
CA PHE A 66 7.25 -0.64 -1.79
C PHE A 66 6.96 -2.14 -1.60
N TYR A 67 7.49 -2.76 -0.54
CA TYR A 67 7.23 -4.17 -0.25
C TYR A 67 5.77 -4.44 0.13
N GLU A 68 5.15 -3.56 0.90
CA GLU A 68 3.74 -3.67 1.26
C GLU A 68 2.83 -3.58 0.03
N GLU A 69 3.10 -2.68 -0.92
CA GLU A 69 2.34 -2.57 -2.19
C GLU A 69 2.47 -3.80 -3.09
N LEU A 70 3.56 -4.55 -2.95
CA LEU A 70 3.80 -5.80 -3.70
C LEU A 70 3.30 -7.05 -2.97
N PHE A 71 2.64 -6.88 -1.82
CA PHE A 71 2.19 -7.97 -0.97
C PHE A 71 3.32 -8.91 -0.54
N CYS A 72 4.53 -8.37 -0.36
CA CYS A 72 5.62 -9.13 0.24
C CYS A 72 5.42 -9.26 1.75
N GLU A 73 5.77 -10.41 2.31
CA GLU A 73 5.59 -10.70 3.73
C GLU A 73 6.81 -10.27 4.53
N PRO A 74 6.68 -9.46 5.60
CA PRO A 74 7.80 -9.08 6.44
C PRO A 74 8.31 -10.27 7.25
N VAL A 75 9.64 -10.37 7.39
CA VAL A 75 10.30 -11.39 8.22
C VAL A 75 11.09 -10.70 9.34
N TYR A 76 10.83 -11.11 10.58
CA TYR A 76 11.43 -10.54 11.79
C TYR A 76 12.43 -11.52 12.41
N LYS A 77 13.50 -11.01 13.04
CA LYS A 77 14.47 -11.89 13.72
C LYS A 77 13.86 -12.47 14.99
N ASN A 78 13.11 -11.65 15.72
CA ASN A 78 12.36 -12.02 16.89
C ASN A 78 10.91 -11.53 16.80
N GLU A 79 9.98 -12.22 17.44
CA GLU A 79 8.54 -11.88 17.44
C GLU A 79 8.21 -10.47 17.96
N LYS A 80 9.11 -9.89 18.76
CA LYS A 80 8.96 -8.56 19.37
C LYS A 80 9.68 -7.45 18.62
N ASP A 81 10.40 -7.77 17.55
CA ASP A 81 11.13 -6.76 16.79
C ASP A 81 10.13 -5.86 16.05
N CYS A 82 10.36 -4.55 16.14
CA CYS A 82 9.51 -3.59 15.43
C CYS A 82 9.77 -3.58 13.91
N CYS A 83 11.04 -3.77 13.52
CA CYS A 83 11.45 -3.65 12.14
C CYS A 83 11.77 -5.04 11.55
N PRO A 84 11.23 -5.36 10.36
CA PRO A 84 11.64 -6.56 9.66
C PRO A 84 13.09 -6.43 9.22
N TYR A 85 13.81 -7.55 9.23
CA TYR A 85 15.19 -7.58 8.72
C TYR A 85 15.26 -7.96 7.24
N LYS A 86 14.18 -8.55 6.70
CA LYS A 86 13.98 -8.81 5.27
C LYS A 86 12.50 -8.99 4.93
N TYR A 87 12.19 -9.05 3.65
CA TYR A 87 10.87 -9.42 3.15
C TYR A 87 10.92 -10.68 2.28
N ASN A 88 9.88 -11.48 2.39
CA ASN A 88 9.60 -12.59 1.50
C ASN A 88 8.71 -12.10 0.35
N CYS A 89 9.31 -11.99 -0.85
CA CYS A 89 8.63 -11.64 -2.09
C CYS A 89 8.54 -12.83 -3.07
N GLU A 90 8.42 -14.07 -2.57
CA GLU A 90 8.28 -15.25 -3.45
C GLU A 90 7.03 -15.17 -4.35
N ASN A 91 6.01 -14.43 -3.94
CA ASN A 91 4.79 -14.16 -4.74
C ASN A 91 5.06 -13.40 -6.06
N LEU A 92 6.23 -12.75 -6.17
CA LEU A 92 6.67 -12.10 -7.40
C LEU A 92 7.38 -13.07 -8.34
N LYS A 93 7.92 -14.18 -7.80
CA LYS A 93 8.62 -15.18 -8.59
C LYS A 93 7.63 -15.99 -9.42
N ASN A 94 8.07 -16.38 -10.62
CA ASN A 94 7.27 -17.15 -11.58
C ASN A 94 6.02 -16.43 -12.12
N ARG A 95 5.87 -15.13 -11.88
CA ARG A 95 4.89 -14.33 -12.60
C ARG A 95 5.17 -14.40 -14.10
N SER A 96 4.12 -14.61 -14.87
CA SER A 96 4.24 -14.69 -16.32
C SER A 96 4.56 -13.31 -16.88
N THR A 97 5.52 -13.23 -17.80
CA THR A 97 5.79 -12.02 -18.57
C THR A 97 4.69 -11.69 -19.57
N GLU A 98 3.67 -12.54 -19.72
CA GLU A 98 2.53 -12.38 -20.65
C GLU A 98 1.24 -11.95 -19.93
N LYS A 99 1.31 -11.68 -18.62
CA LYS A 99 0.18 -11.22 -17.80
C LYS A 99 0.52 -9.97 -17.02
N CYS A 100 -0.47 -9.12 -16.82
CA CYS A 100 -0.37 -8.02 -15.87
C CYS A 100 -0.88 -8.47 -14.50
N TYR A 101 -0.32 -7.86 -13.46
CA TYR A 101 -0.64 -8.14 -12.06
C TYR A 101 -0.96 -6.83 -11.37
N PHE A 102 -2.04 -6.78 -10.59
CA PHE A 102 -2.34 -5.64 -9.75
C PHE A 102 -3.26 -6.04 -8.60
N LYS A 103 -2.93 -5.62 -7.37
CA LYS A 103 -3.74 -5.88 -6.16
C LYS A 103 -4.10 -7.35 -5.95
N GLY A 104 -3.18 -8.25 -6.34
CA GLY A 104 -3.36 -9.70 -6.23
C GLY A 104 -4.19 -10.34 -7.36
N HIS A 105 -4.67 -9.55 -8.33
CA HIS A 105 -5.38 -10.05 -9.50
C HIS A 105 -4.47 -10.21 -10.72
N GLU A 106 -4.75 -11.24 -11.53
CA GLU A 106 -4.10 -11.46 -12.82
C GLU A 106 -4.98 -10.98 -13.98
N TYR A 107 -4.32 -10.44 -15.00
CA TYR A 107 -4.95 -9.85 -16.19
C TYR A 107 -4.24 -10.36 -17.44
N LYS A 108 -5.01 -10.77 -18.45
CA LYS A 108 -4.49 -11.10 -19.77
C LYS A 108 -4.28 -9.83 -20.58
N ILE A 109 -3.39 -9.89 -21.56
CA ILE A 109 -3.26 -8.84 -22.56
C ILE A 109 -4.63 -8.56 -23.20
N GLY A 110 -5.04 -7.29 -23.19
CA GLY A 110 -6.35 -6.81 -23.65
C GLY A 110 -7.38 -6.64 -22.53
N ASP A 111 -7.18 -7.21 -21.35
CA ASP A 111 -8.12 -7.05 -20.23
C ASP A 111 -8.07 -5.61 -19.69
N GLN A 112 -9.25 -5.07 -19.36
CA GLN A 112 -9.37 -3.78 -18.66
C GLN A 112 -9.11 -3.96 -17.17
N LEU A 113 -8.56 -2.92 -16.54
CA LEU A 113 -8.46 -2.86 -15.08
C LEU A 113 -9.86 -2.94 -14.47
N ARG A 114 -10.03 -3.78 -13.45
CA ARG A 114 -11.33 -3.94 -12.78
C ARG A 114 -11.69 -2.69 -12.00
N GLU A 115 -12.97 -2.37 -11.93
CA GLU A 115 -13.45 -1.17 -11.23
C GLU A 115 -13.11 -1.22 -9.73
N GLU A 116 -13.17 -2.39 -9.09
CA GLU A 116 -12.82 -2.57 -7.68
C GLU A 116 -11.34 -2.34 -7.37
N ASP A 117 -10.47 -2.49 -8.36
CA ASP A 117 -9.03 -2.29 -8.21
C ASP A 117 -8.62 -0.85 -8.52
N ALA A 118 -9.36 -0.16 -9.39
CA ALA A 118 -9.04 1.17 -9.88
C ALA A 118 -9.11 2.25 -8.79
N ASN A 119 -8.10 3.11 -8.75
CA ASN A 119 -8.22 4.41 -8.09
C ASN A 119 -8.91 5.41 -9.02
N PRO A 120 -9.40 6.56 -8.51
CA PRO A 120 -10.14 7.54 -9.31
C PRO A 120 -9.39 8.04 -10.55
N CYS A 121 -8.06 8.06 -10.51
CA CYS A 121 -7.20 8.51 -11.61
C CYS A 121 -6.76 7.39 -12.57
N ASP A 122 -7.12 6.14 -12.31
CA ASP A 122 -6.73 5.00 -13.13
C ASP A 122 -7.71 4.86 -14.32
N ILE A 123 -7.71 5.88 -15.20
CA ILE A 123 -8.65 6.01 -16.31
C ILE A 123 -8.21 5.17 -17.51
N ALA A 124 -9.16 4.38 -18.04
CA ALA A 124 -8.99 3.55 -19.23
C ALA A 124 -7.73 2.67 -19.18
N CYS A 125 -7.39 2.16 -18.00
CA CYS A 125 -6.28 1.25 -17.82
C CYS A 125 -6.58 -0.12 -18.44
N TYR A 126 -5.65 -0.64 -19.23
CA TYR A 126 -5.74 -1.99 -19.78
C TYR A 126 -4.37 -2.66 -19.83
N CYS A 127 -4.36 -3.98 -19.74
CA CYS A 127 -3.16 -4.78 -19.80
C CYS A 127 -2.67 -4.88 -21.25
N ARG A 128 -1.39 -4.60 -21.50
CA ARG A 128 -0.77 -4.75 -22.81
C ARG A 128 0.69 -5.19 -22.72
N GLU A 129 1.23 -5.69 -23.80
CA GLU A 129 2.67 -5.90 -23.93
C GLU A 129 3.41 -4.56 -24.04
N SER A 130 4.51 -4.42 -23.31
CA SER A 130 5.39 -3.25 -23.28
C SER A 130 6.80 -3.66 -22.88
N LEU A 131 7.82 -3.26 -23.63
CA LEU A 131 9.24 -3.54 -23.30
C LEU A 131 9.56 -5.03 -23.05
N GLY A 132 8.87 -5.94 -23.75
CA GLY A 132 9.10 -7.38 -23.63
C GLY A 132 8.37 -8.05 -22.46
N SER A 133 7.49 -7.34 -21.75
CA SER A 133 6.60 -7.92 -20.75
C SER A 133 5.23 -7.26 -20.71
N ALA A 134 4.25 -7.94 -20.12
CA ALA A 134 2.92 -7.40 -19.93
C ALA A 134 2.90 -6.41 -18.74
N GLY A 135 2.35 -5.22 -19.00
CA GLY A 135 2.14 -4.16 -18.02
C GLY A 135 0.88 -3.37 -18.34
N PHE A 136 0.36 -2.64 -17.35
CA PHE A 136 -0.79 -1.78 -17.60
C PHE A 136 -0.37 -0.52 -18.35
N THR A 137 -1.24 -0.05 -19.22
CA THR A 137 -1.19 1.30 -19.78
C THR A 137 -2.50 1.99 -19.48
N CYS A 138 -2.42 3.16 -18.88
CA CYS A 138 -3.56 4.01 -18.53
C CYS A 138 -3.54 5.29 -19.35
N ALA A 139 -4.69 5.94 -19.48
CA ALA A 139 -4.74 7.28 -20.05
C ALA A 139 -4.04 8.27 -19.12
N VAL A 140 -3.25 9.17 -19.70
CA VAL A 140 -2.76 10.35 -18.98
C VAL A 140 -3.97 11.24 -18.70
N VAL A 141 -4.17 11.59 -17.43
CA VAL A 141 -5.29 12.43 -16.99
C VAL A 141 -4.77 13.81 -16.68
N ASP A 142 -5.08 14.77 -17.54
CA ASP A 142 -4.78 16.18 -17.31
C ASP A 142 -6.04 16.94 -16.89
N CYS A 143 -6.03 17.50 -15.68
CA CYS A 143 -7.15 18.24 -15.12
C CYS A 143 -7.06 19.75 -15.40
N PHE A 144 -7.02 20.17 -16.67
CA PHE A 144 -6.82 21.58 -17.07
C PHE A 144 -8.03 22.52 -16.85
N ALA A 145 -9.09 22.07 -16.19
CA ALA A 145 -10.29 22.89 -16.02
C ALA A 145 -10.01 24.12 -15.13
N GLN A 146 -10.45 25.29 -15.59
CA GLN A 146 -10.44 26.54 -14.84
C GLN A 146 -11.88 27.04 -14.70
N ALA A 147 -12.25 27.47 -13.49
CA ALA A 147 -13.54 28.08 -13.26
C ALA A 147 -13.59 29.49 -13.88
N ARG A 148 -14.75 29.88 -14.40
CA ARG A 148 -15.05 31.25 -14.79
C ARG A 148 -15.03 32.17 -13.56
N PRO A 149 -14.75 33.48 -13.74
CA PRO A 149 -14.84 34.45 -12.66
C PRO A 149 -16.21 34.40 -11.97
N GLY A 150 -16.21 34.28 -10.63
CA GLY A 150 -17.45 34.14 -9.84
C GLY A 150 -18.01 32.71 -9.80
N CYS A 151 -17.25 31.72 -10.25
CA CYS A 151 -17.58 30.30 -10.14
C CYS A 151 -16.41 29.52 -9.49
N TYR A 152 -16.67 28.29 -9.06
CA TYR A 152 -15.65 27.34 -8.61
C TYR A 152 -15.91 25.96 -9.22
N LEU A 153 -14.88 25.13 -9.33
CA LEU A 153 -15.05 23.73 -9.75
C LEU A 153 -15.24 22.86 -8.54
N SER A 154 -16.34 22.11 -8.45
CA SER A 154 -16.58 21.22 -7.31
C SER A 154 -15.43 20.22 -7.13
N ARG A 155 -15.05 19.95 -5.87
CA ARG A 155 -13.96 19.04 -5.52
C ARG A 155 -14.40 18.08 -4.43
N LYS A 156 -14.05 16.81 -4.59
CA LYS A 156 -14.11 15.78 -3.56
C LYS A 156 -12.75 15.12 -3.44
N SER A 157 -12.43 14.62 -2.25
CA SER A 157 -11.20 13.86 -2.01
C SER A 157 -11.16 12.53 -2.75
N SER A 158 -12.32 12.04 -3.21
CA SER A 158 -12.47 10.81 -4.00
C SER A 158 -12.35 11.01 -5.51
N ASP A 159 -12.26 12.24 -6.02
CA ASP A 159 -12.29 12.50 -7.45
C ASP A 159 -10.88 12.73 -7.99
N CYS A 160 -10.56 12.23 -9.18
CA CYS A 160 -9.26 12.50 -9.81
C CYS A 160 -9.12 13.95 -10.25
N CYS A 161 -10.14 14.45 -10.95
CA CYS A 161 -10.19 15.80 -11.48
C CYS A 161 -11.28 16.61 -10.78
N PRO A 162 -11.24 17.95 -10.89
CA PRO A 162 -12.38 18.75 -10.48
C PRO A 162 -13.64 18.28 -11.19
N GLY A 163 -14.74 18.28 -10.45
CA GLY A 163 -16.07 18.05 -10.97
C GLY A 163 -16.64 19.29 -11.68
N PRO A 164 -17.98 19.37 -11.81
CA PRO A 164 -18.62 20.44 -12.55
C PRO A 164 -18.36 21.82 -11.93
N GLU A 165 -18.39 22.84 -12.79
CA GLU A 165 -18.38 24.24 -12.39
C GLU A 165 -19.70 24.61 -11.71
N ILE A 166 -19.61 25.28 -10.57
CA ILE A 166 -20.71 25.81 -9.79
C ILE A 166 -20.54 27.33 -9.71
N CYS A 167 -21.58 28.06 -10.11
CA CYS A 167 -21.62 29.52 -10.09
C CYS A 167 -22.74 29.95 -9.13
N PRO A 168 -22.44 30.26 -7.86
CA PRO A 168 -23.45 30.71 -6.91
C PRO A 168 -24.19 31.95 -7.41
N GLY A 169 -25.49 32.00 -7.16
CA GLY A 169 -26.30 33.19 -7.39
C GLY A 169 -25.90 34.36 -6.48
N PRO A 170 -26.41 35.59 -6.74
CA PRO A 170 -26.08 36.77 -5.94
C PRO A 170 -26.43 36.64 -4.45
N ASP A 171 -27.46 35.85 -4.14
CA ASP A 171 -27.98 35.63 -2.78
C ASP A 171 -27.57 34.26 -2.21
N GLU A 172 -26.70 33.52 -2.91
CA GLU A 172 -26.22 32.20 -2.46
C GLU A 172 -24.86 32.31 -1.78
N ASP A 173 -24.74 31.70 -0.60
CA ASP A 173 -23.49 31.66 0.14
C ASP A 173 -22.46 30.78 -0.55
N TRP A 174 -21.23 31.29 -0.60
CA TRP A 174 -20.08 30.50 -1.02
C TRP A 174 -19.70 29.50 0.07
N PRO A 175 -19.35 28.25 -0.29
CA PRO A 175 -18.77 27.33 0.67
C PRO A 175 -17.51 27.90 1.30
N THR A 176 -17.47 27.89 2.63
CA THR A 176 -16.29 28.23 3.42
C THR A 176 -16.07 27.18 4.49
N CYS A 177 -14.81 26.85 4.76
CA CYS A 177 -14.42 25.85 5.73
C CYS A 177 -13.43 26.46 6.71
N GLU A 178 -13.70 26.37 8.01
CA GLU A 178 -12.76 26.78 9.04
C GLU A 178 -12.02 25.55 9.57
N VAL A 179 -10.69 25.54 9.44
CA VAL A 179 -9.81 24.44 9.87
C VAL A 179 -8.56 25.06 10.49
N ASP A 180 -8.23 24.63 11.71
CA ASP A 180 -7.08 25.14 12.48
C ASP A 180 -7.05 26.68 12.62
N GLY A 181 -8.23 27.31 12.71
CA GLY A 181 -8.35 28.76 12.79
C GLY A 181 -8.08 29.51 11.47
N LYS A 182 -7.98 28.79 10.35
CA LYS A 182 -7.88 29.35 8.99
C LYS A 182 -9.15 29.08 8.20
N ILE A 183 -9.62 30.07 7.46
CA ILE A 183 -10.78 29.97 6.57
C ILE A 183 -10.29 29.63 5.16
N TYR A 184 -10.90 28.60 4.57
CA TYR A 184 -10.70 28.13 3.21
C TYR A 184 -11.97 28.39 2.38
N ASN A 185 -11.80 28.82 1.14
CA ASN A 185 -12.89 29.05 0.21
C ASN A 185 -13.26 27.78 -0.54
N ALA A 186 -14.38 27.82 -1.28
CA ALA A 186 -14.84 26.72 -2.09
C ALA A 186 -13.73 26.15 -2.99
N SER A 187 -13.51 24.84 -2.88
CA SER A 187 -12.52 24.04 -3.59
C SER A 187 -11.06 24.30 -3.24
N ASP A 188 -10.78 25.14 -2.24
CA ASP A 188 -9.43 25.28 -1.72
C ASP A 188 -8.95 23.95 -1.14
N TYR A 189 -7.71 23.62 -1.46
CA TYR A 189 -6.99 22.49 -0.87
C TYR A 189 -6.45 22.86 0.51
N PHE A 190 -6.48 21.91 1.43
CA PHE A 190 -5.84 22.04 2.73
C PHE A 190 -5.37 20.69 3.30
N GLN A 191 -4.42 20.76 4.22
CA GLN A 191 -4.00 19.65 5.06
C GLN A 191 -4.19 20.07 6.53
N PRO A 192 -5.02 19.35 7.32
CA PRO A 192 -5.18 19.65 8.74
C PRO A 192 -3.89 19.43 9.51
N SER A 193 -3.53 20.35 10.39
CA SER A 193 -2.27 20.32 11.17
C SER A 193 -2.22 19.13 12.14
N GLY A 194 -3.37 18.76 12.70
CA GLY A 194 -3.51 17.58 13.58
C GLY A 194 -3.58 16.25 12.83
N GLU A 195 -3.81 16.27 11.52
CA GLU A 195 -3.96 15.10 10.66
C GLU A 195 -3.18 15.32 9.35
N PRO A 196 -1.86 15.49 9.43
CA PRO A 196 -1.06 15.93 8.29
C PRO A 196 -1.10 14.92 7.15
N ASP A 197 -1.44 13.66 7.39
CA ASP A 197 -1.59 12.64 6.36
C ASP A 197 -2.88 12.78 5.53
N LYS A 198 -3.80 13.69 5.87
CA LYS A 198 -5.05 13.90 5.12
C LYS A 198 -4.91 14.99 4.07
N ASP A 199 -5.35 14.66 2.86
CA ASP A 199 -5.57 15.64 1.79
C ASP A 199 -7.06 15.99 1.75
N CYS A 200 -7.35 17.28 1.85
CA CYS A 200 -8.71 17.77 1.97
C CYS A 200 -9.02 18.88 0.97
N TYR A 201 -10.31 19.00 0.62
CA TYR A 201 -10.86 20.09 -0.17
C TYR A 201 -12.05 20.70 0.55
N CYS A 202 -12.11 22.03 0.56
CA CYS A 202 -13.27 22.73 1.10
C CYS A 202 -14.44 22.63 0.14
N GLY A 203 -15.63 22.30 0.65
CA GLY A 203 -16.83 22.16 -0.17
C GLY A 203 -18.12 22.37 0.62
N PRO A 204 -19.26 22.43 -0.09
CA PRO A 204 -20.56 22.59 0.53
C PRO A 204 -20.84 21.52 1.60
N GLY A 205 -21.25 21.94 2.78
CA GLY A 205 -21.65 21.03 3.87
C GLY A 205 -20.50 20.50 4.73
N TYR A 206 -19.28 21.03 4.61
CA TYR A 206 -18.20 20.75 5.55
C TYR A 206 -18.55 21.26 6.95
N LYS A 207 -18.43 20.40 7.96
CA LYS A 207 -18.83 20.69 9.36
C LYS A 207 -17.66 20.75 10.35
N GLY A 208 -16.43 20.91 9.86
CA GLY A 208 -15.23 20.84 10.70
C GLY A 208 -14.71 19.42 10.93
N GLU A 209 -15.25 18.43 10.23
CA GLU A 209 -14.84 17.03 10.35
C GLU A 209 -14.04 16.61 9.10
N ASN A 210 -12.82 16.12 9.31
CA ASN A 210 -11.90 15.74 8.23
C ASN A 210 -12.22 14.32 7.70
N VAL A 211 -13.41 14.14 7.16
CA VAL A 211 -13.92 12.85 6.65
C VAL A 211 -14.36 12.96 5.19
N GLU A 212 -14.64 11.81 4.55
CA GLU A 212 -15.21 11.80 3.20
C GLU A 212 -16.56 12.55 3.17
N PRO A 213 -16.88 13.27 2.07
CA PRO A 213 -16.15 13.36 0.80
C PRO A 213 -15.08 14.46 0.73
N PHE A 214 -14.79 15.14 1.85
CA PHE A 214 -13.92 16.32 1.86
C PHE A 214 -12.45 15.95 2.00
N CYS A 215 -12.17 14.94 2.82
CA CYS A 215 -10.81 14.51 3.14
C CYS A 215 -10.60 13.04 2.81
N LYS A 216 -9.37 12.66 2.49
CA LYS A 216 -8.93 11.26 2.38
C LYS A 216 -7.51 11.13 2.93
N SER A 217 -7.20 10.02 3.58
CA SER A 217 -5.83 9.77 4.07
C SER A 217 -4.91 9.35 2.91
N ARG A 218 -3.75 10.00 2.82
CA ARG A 218 -2.68 9.65 1.88
C ARG A 218 -2.13 8.25 2.14
N LYS A 219 -2.11 7.79 3.40
CA LYS A 219 -1.66 6.44 3.75
C LYS A 219 -2.53 5.34 3.13
N SER A 220 -3.79 5.66 2.82
CA SER A 220 -4.70 4.76 2.10
C SER A 220 -4.49 4.74 0.59
N TRP A 221 -3.69 5.66 0.04
CA TRP A 221 -3.44 5.72 -1.39
C TRP A 221 -2.47 4.60 -1.78
N SER A 222 -2.91 3.73 -2.70
CA SER A 222 -2.01 2.78 -3.33
C SER A 222 -1.03 3.55 -4.21
N CYS A 223 0.26 3.27 -4.08
CA CYS A 223 1.27 3.83 -4.97
C CYS A 223 1.10 3.37 -6.42
N GLY A 224 0.29 2.32 -6.64
CA GLY A 224 0.06 1.74 -7.95
C GLY A 224 1.33 1.14 -8.53
N THR A 225 2.19 0.59 -7.67
CA THR A 225 3.52 0.08 -8.02
C THR A 225 3.42 -0.96 -9.13
N GLU A 226 2.59 -2.00 -8.97
CA GLU A 226 2.42 -3.03 -10.01
C GLU A 226 1.70 -2.48 -11.26
N LEU A 227 0.83 -1.48 -11.09
CA LEU A 227 0.10 -0.85 -12.20
C LEU A 227 1.06 -0.09 -13.13
N ARG A 228 2.07 0.59 -12.56
CA ARG A 228 2.92 1.53 -13.31
C ARG A 228 4.33 1.02 -13.58
N SER A 229 4.78 -0.01 -12.86
CA SER A 229 6.21 -0.37 -12.80
C SER A 229 6.47 -1.87 -12.98
N ALA A 230 5.67 -2.52 -13.83
CA ALA A 230 5.76 -3.97 -14.04
C ALA A 230 7.14 -4.41 -14.57
N TYR A 231 7.74 -3.61 -15.47
CA TYR A 231 9.08 -3.85 -16.01
C TYR A 231 10.13 -3.79 -14.90
N GLU A 232 10.06 -2.76 -14.07
CA GLU A 232 10.98 -2.48 -12.98
C GLU A 232 10.96 -3.59 -11.93
N ILE A 233 9.76 -4.05 -11.55
CA ILE A 233 9.57 -5.17 -10.60
C ILE A 233 10.22 -6.44 -11.15
N GLN A 234 9.99 -6.77 -12.42
CA GLN A 234 10.52 -7.98 -13.05
C GLN A 234 12.05 -7.96 -13.14
N ASN A 235 12.64 -6.77 -13.30
CA ASN A 235 14.09 -6.60 -13.45
C ASN A 235 14.80 -6.25 -12.14
N ASN A 236 14.15 -6.42 -10.98
CA ASN A 236 14.71 -6.08 -9.67
C ASN A 236 15.28 -4.65 -9.63
N CYS A 237 14.57 -3.71 -10.26
CA CYS A 237 14.91 -2.30 -10.21
C CYS A 237 14.42 -1.73 -8.87
N PRO A 238 15.30 -1.21 -7.99
CA PRO A 238 14.91 -0.63 -6.71
C PRO A 238 14.12 0.67 -6.88
N PRO A 239 13.17 0.94 -5.96
CA PRO A 239 12.47 2.20 -5.88
C PRO A 239 13.42 3.34 -5.47
N VAL A 240 13.25 4.49 -6.10
CA VAL A 240 13.97 5.73 -5.80
C VAL A 240 13.02 6.74 -5.16
N PHE A 241 13.44 7.31 -4.03
CA PHE A 241 12.72 8.34 -3.27
C PHE A 241 13.44 9.70 -3.36
N TYR A 242 12.71 10.80 -3.18
CA TYR A 242 13.33 12.10 -2.92
C TYR A 242 14.02 12.12 -1.55
N SER A 243 14.96 13.05 -1.36
CA SER A 243 15.64 13.26 -0.08
C SER A 243 14.67 13.56 1.07
N SER A 244 13.53 14.18 0.78
CA SER A 244 12.48 14.53 1.76
C SER A 244 11.42 13.46 1.98
N GLN A 245 11.42 12.38 1.19
CA GLN A 245 10.45 11.29 1.33
C GLN A 245 10.97 10.21 2.28
N SER A 246 10.04 9.57 3.00
CA SER A 246 10.30 8.36 3.79
C SER A 246 10.10 7.11 2.92
N PRO A 247 11.14 6.30 2.68
CA PRO A 247 10.98 5.01 1.97
C PRO A 247 10.05 4.02 2.70
N GLN A 248 9.77 4.26 3.98
CA GLN A 248 8.91 3.41 4.80
C GLN A 248 7.43 3.70 4.58
N GLU A 249 7.06 4.93 4.25
CA GLU A 249 5.66 5.37 4.17
C GLU A 249 5.24 5.96 2.82
N ASP A 250 6.17 6.58 2.10
CA ASP A 250 5.88 7.30 0.85
C ASP A 250 6.00 6.42 -0.39
N CYS A 251 5.41 6.89 -1.49
CA CYS A 251 5.54 6.27 -2.80
C CYS A 251 6.86 6.65 -3.48
N ALA A 252 7.46 5.67 -4.15
CA ALA A 252 8.63 5.88 -4.99
C ALA A 252 8.30 6.82 -6.15
N VAL A 253 9.26 7.66 -6.52
CA VAL A 253 9.10 8.67 -7.58
C VAL A 253 9.74 8.25 -8.89
N ALA A 254 10.63 7.27 -8.82
CA ALA A 254 11.26 6.63 -9.96
C ALA A 254 11.78 5.25 -9.54
N PHE A 255 12.40 4.56 -10.49
CA PHE A 255 13.14 3.33 -10.27
C PHE A 255 14.51 3.47 -10.92
N ARG A 256 15.52 2.84 -10.32
CA ARG A 256 16.84 2.69 -10.93
C ARG A 256 16.96 1.27 -11.44
N CYS A 257 17.24 1.08 -12.72
CA CYS A 257 17.49 -0.24 -13.29
C CYS A 257 18.97 -0.43 -13.58
N GLN A 258 19.43 -1.68 -13.62
CA GLN A 258 20.83 -1.99 -13.88
C GLN A 258 21.23 -1.62 -15.33
N ASN A 259 22.39 -0.98 -15.46
CA ASN A 259 23.14 -0.82 -16.70
C ASN A 259 24.54 -1.46 -16.59
N ASP A 260 25.26 -1.51 -17.72
CA ASP A 260 26.54 -2.20 -17.84
C ASP A 260 27.69 -1.58 -17.02
N LYS A 261 27.52 -0.35 -16.51
CA LYS A 261 28.52 0.37 -15.71
C LYS A 261 28.23 0.29 -14.22
N ASP A 262 27.13 -0.33 -13.82
CA ASP A 262 26.80 -0.47 -12.41
C ASP A 262 27.67 -1.53 -11.73
N GLU A 263 28.18 -1.16 -10.56
CA GLU A 263 29.06 -1.98 -9.73
C GLU A 263 28.66 -1.87 -8.27
N VAL A 264 28.87 -2.96 -7.53
CA VAL A 264 28.69 -2.99 -6.07
C VAL A 264 29.97 -2.51 -5.40
N ILE A 265 29.86 -1.46 -4.60
CA ILE A 265 30.94 -0.87 -3.83
C ILE A 265 30.71 -1.08 -2.34
N ASN A 266 31.79 -1.07 -1.57
CA ASN A 266 31.69 -1.06 -0.10
C ASN A 266 31.36 0.37 0.34
N SER A 267 30.45 0.52 1.31
CA SER A 267 30.12 1.85 1.85
C SER A 267 31.34 2.48 2.51
N GLU A 268 31.67 3.72 2.12
CA GLU A 268 32.79 4.48 2.67
C GLU A 268 32.47 5.10 4.05
N GLU A 269 31.18 5.20 4.41
CA GLU A 269 30.71 6.00 5.57
C GLU A 269 30.24 5.19 6.79
N HIS A 270 30.09 3.86 6.71
CA HIS A 270 29.59 3.05 7.83
C HIS A 270 30.31 1.71 8.02
N PRO A 271 31.48 1.67 8.70
CA PRO A 271 32.11 0.42 9.11
C PRO A 271 31.27 -0.39 10.14
N ASP A 272 30.25 0.21 10.75
CA ASP A 272 29.43 -0.41 11.80
C ASP A 272 28.34 -1.37 11.28
N VAL A 273 28.09 -1.44 9.96
CA VAL A 273 27.18 -2.46 9.37
C VAL A 273 27.85 -3.84 9.28
N VAL A 274 29.15 -3.93 9.59
CA VAL A 274 29.92 -5.18 9.51
C VAL A 274 29.72 -6.09 10.75
N GLU A 275 29.01 -5.64 11.79
CA GLU A 275 28.63 -6.52 12.92
C GLU A 275 27.32 -7.30 12.68
N ALA A 276 27.06 -7.74 11.46
CA ALA A 276 26.27 -8.93 11.20
C ALA A 276 27.21 -10.10 10.88
N LYS A 277 27.94 -10.59 11.90
CA LYS A 277 28.67 -11.85 11.80
C LYS A 277 27.68 -12.98 11.52
N SER A 278 27.64 -13.40 10.26
CA SER A 278 27.27 -14.72 9.74
C SER A 278 26.30 -15.55 10.59
N ALA A 279 25.03 -15.55 10.19
CA ALA A 279 24.15 -16.70 10.41
C ALA A 279 23.01 -16.70 9.38
N GLY A 280 23.15 -17.48 8.30
CA GLY A 280 22.00 -18.01 7.55
C GLY A 280 21.94 -17.73 6.05
N GLU A 281 22.65 -18.55 5.25
CA GLU A 281 22.41 -18.82 3.82
C GLU A 281 22.40 -17.61 2.85
N ASP A 282 22.42 -17.88 1.55
CA ASP A 282 22.40 -16.90 0.44
C ASP A 282 21.12 -16.02 0.37
N THR A 283 20.37 -15.90 1.48
CA THR A 283 19.01 -15.34 1.54
C THR A 283 18.93 -13.90 2.08
N ASP A 284 20.00 -13.38 2.68
CA ASP A 284 20.04 -12.04 3.28
C ASP A 284 20.82 -11.05 2.39
N VAL A 285 20.46 -11.00 1.10
CA VAL A 285 21.10 -10.15 0.09
C VAL A 285 20.07 -9.37 -0.71
N CYS A 286 20.42 -8.15 -1.12
CA CYS A 286 19.62 -7.41 -2.08
C CYS A 286 20.02 -7.76 -3.52
N LYS A 287 19.05 -7.75 -4.43
CA LYS A 287 19.22 -7.90 -5.87
C LYS A 287 19.01 -6.57 -6.55
N PHE A 288 19.89 -6.26 -7.49
CA PHE A 288 19.81 -5.11 -8.38
C PHE A 288 20.09 -5.59 -9.80
N GLY A 289 19.02 -5.81 -10.58
CA GLY A 289 19.13 -6.61 -11.80
C GLY A 289 19.74 -7.99 -11.51
N ASN A 290 20.92 -8.22 -12.07
CA ASN A 290 21.74 -9.42 -11.90
C ASN A 290 22.80 -9.28 -10.79
N LEU A 291 23.05 -8.06 -10.28
CA LEU A 291 23.99 -7.85 -9.19
C LEU A 291 23.41 -8.31 -7.85
N THR A 292 24.30 -8.75 -6.97
CA THR A 292 23.96 -9.16 -5.61
C THR A 292 24.73 -8.30 -4.63
N MET A 293 24.00 -7.66 -3.71
CA MET A 293 24.54 -6.75 -2.71
C MET A 293 24.38 -7.39 -1.33
N LYS A 294 25.46 -7.46 -0.57
CA LYS A 294 25.38 -7.78 0.86
C LYS A 294 24.83 -6.58 1.63
N LEU A 295 24.27 -6.85 2.81
CA LEU A 295 23.85 -5.80 3.73
C LEU A 295 24.97 -4.77 3.96
N GLY A 296 24.62 -3.49 3.86
CA GLY A 296 25.52 -2.35 4.00
C GLY A 296 26.32 -1.98 2.75
N GLN A 297 26.29 -2.79 1.67
CA GLN A 297 26.93 -2.42 0.41
C GLN A 297 26.10 -1.40 -0.36
N GLU A 298 26.77 -0.62 -1.20
CA GLU A 298 26.18 0.44 -2.02
C GLU A 298 26.41 0.19 -3.51
N LEU A 299 25.63 0.85 -4.35
CA LEU A 299 25.92 0.94 -5.78
C LEU A 299 26.76 2.18 -6.06
N ASN A 300 27.67 2.09 -7.03
CA ASN A 300 28.31 3.26 -7.61
C ASN A 300 27.25 4.25 -8.17
N LYS A 301 27.65 5.52 -8.33
CA LYS A 301 26.78 6.60 -8.83
C LYS A 301 27.24 7.00 -10.23
N GLU A 302 26.43 7.82 -10.91
CA GLU A 302 26.78 8.47 -12.20
C GLU A 302 27.08 7.50 -13.35
N THR A 303 26.43 6.34 -13.37
CA THR A 303 26.50 5.36 -14.45
C THR A 303 25.57 5.72 -15.62
N ASP A 304 24.42 6.31 -15.29
CA ASP A 304 23.44 6.93 -16.19
C ASP A 304 22.63 8.06 -15.49
N TYR A 305 21.67 8.66 -16.19
CA TYR A 305 20.82 9.74 -15.65
C TYR A 305 19.97 9.30 -14.44
N SER A 306 19.57 8.02 -14.37
CA SER A 306 18.79 7.49 -13.24
C SER A 306 19.62 7.30 -11.96
N SER A 307 20.95 7.26 -12.11
CA SER A 307 21.91 7.08 -11.02
C SER A 307 22.57 8.37 -10.52
N VAL A 308 22.42 9.49 -11.24
CA VAL A 308 22.99 10.79 -10.86
C VAL A 308 22.38 11.24 -9.55
N CYS A 309 23.22 11.58 -8.59
CA CYS A 309 22.77 12.01 -7.26
C CYS A 309 21.84 11.00 -6.57
N VAL A 310 21.90 9.71 -6.90
CA VAL A 310 21.10 8.67 -6.25
C VAL A 310 22.02 7.75 -5.46
N ARG A 311 21.83 7.71 -4.13
CA ARG A 311 22.49 6.73 -3.26
C ARG A 311 21.60 5.52 -3.12
N CYS A 312 22.16 4.33 -3.39
CA CYS A 312 21.47 3.07 -3.21
C CYS A 312 22.25 2.19 -2.24
N ILE A 313 21.61 1.71 -1.18
CA ILE A 313 22.23 0.88 -0.14
C ILE A 313 21.36 -0.35 0.14
N CYS A 314 22.00 -1.51 0.34
CA CYS A 314 21.28 -2.71 0.75
C CYS A 314 21.09 -2.71 2.28
N GLU A 315 19.91 -2.31 2.75
CA GLU A 315 19.60 -2.28 4.19
C GLU A 315 18.57 -3.33 4.60
N VAL A 316 17.55 -3.57 3.77
CA VAL A 316 16.49 -4.55 3.99
C VAL A 316 16.18 -5.25 2.65
N PRO A 317 16.57 -6.53 2.46
CA PRO A 317 16.29 -7.31 1.27
C PRO A 317 14.79 -7.45 0.96
N PRO A 318 14.39 -7.72 -0.30
CA PRO A 318 15.22 -8.21 -1.42
C PRO A 318 15.79 -7.17 -2.40
N VAL A 319 15.43 -5.89 -2.37
CA VAL A 319 16.02 -4.85 -3.25
C VAL A 319 16.69 -3.75 -2.42
N PRO A 320 17.70 -3.03 -2.94
CA PRO A 320 18.29 -1.93 -2.19
C PRO A 320 17.32 -0.75 -2.04
N THR A 321 17.52 0.06 -1.00
CA THR A 321 16.84 1.36 -0.85
C THR A 321 17.60 2.39 -1.65
N CYS A 322 16.93 3.09 -2.58
CA CYS A 322 17.55 4.20 -3.31
C CYS A 322 16.91 5.54 -2.94
N GLN A 323 17.73 6.55 -2.70
CA GLN A 323 17.26 7.89 -2.37
C GLN A 323 18.13 8.94 -3.05
N ARG A 324 17.47 9.99 -3.56
CA ARG A 324 18.17 11.16 -4.10
C ARG A 324 18.90 11.88 -2.97
N LEU A 325 20.12 12.28 -3.26
CA LEU A 325 20.88 13.19 -2.42
C LEU A 325 20.22 14.58 -2.49
N PRO A 326 20.28 15.37 -1.39
CA PRO A 326 19.86 16.77 -1.41
C PRO A 326 20.56 17.57 -2.51
N ASP A 327 19.84 18.52 -3.13
CA ASP A 327 20.36 19.32 -4.25
C ASP A 327 21.58 20.20 -3.86
N ASP A 328 21.70 20.57 -2.58
CA ASP A 328 22.86 21.28 -2.03
C ASP A 328 24.09 20.38 -1.84
N VAL A 329 23.90 19.06 -1.82
CA VAL A 329 24.95 18.05 -1.73
C VAL A 329 25.35 17.54 -3.12
N CYS A 330 24.41 17.45 -4.05
CA CYS A 330 24.65 16.92 -5.39
C CYS A 330 23.80 17.62 -6.45
N ASP A 331 24.47 18.22 -7.43
CA ASP A 331 23.84 18.90 -8.55
C ASP A 331 23.61 17.91 -9.71
N VAL A 332 22.35 17.58 -9.97
CA VAL A 332 21.97 16.65 -11.05
C VAL A 332 22.34 17.13 -12.45
N THR A 333 22.77 18.39 -12.63
CA THR A 333 23.26 18.91 -13.90
C THR A 333 24.77 18.72 -14.08
N GLN A 334 25.48 18.37 -13.00
CA GLN A 334 26.92 18.13 -12.99
C GLN A 334 27.19 16.63 -12.97
N HIS A 335 27.15 16.01 -14.15
CA HIS A 335 27.51 14.61 -14.33
C HIS A 335 28.36 14.40 -15.59
N PRO A 336 29.13 13.30 -15.68
CA PRO A 336 29.80 12.90 -16.91
C PRO A 336 28.79 12.71 -18.05
N LYS A 337 29.20 12.91 -19.31
CA LYS A 337 28.33 12.57 -20.44
C LYS A 337 28.05 11.07 -20.44
N PHE A 338 26.77 10.72 -20.48
CA PHE A 338 26.36 9.35 -20.72
C PHE A 338 26.52 9.05 -22.21
N ASN A 339 27.24 7.98 -22.50
CA ASN A 339 27.41 7.43 -23.84
C ASN A 339 26.40 6.34 -24.08
#